data_AF-A0AAE1Q088-F1
#
_entry.id   AF-A0AAE1Q088-F1
#
_cell.length_a   1.000
_cell.length_b   1.000
_cell.length_c   1.000
_cell.angle_alpha   90.00
_cell.angle_beta   90.00
_cell.angle_gamma   90.00
#
_symmetry.space_group_name_H-M   'P 1'
#
loop_
_entity.id
_entity.type
_entity.pdbx_description
1 polymer ?
#
loop_
_entity_poly.entity_id
_entity_poly.type
_entity_poly.pdbx_seq_one_letter_code
_entity_poly.pdbx_strand_id
1 'polypeptide(L)'
;MFLRACALVVVVAGAAWWVMVEPPLPHLHPDPWWAPGHPKPEDTSIRKFTINIPQEAVDDLTTLLNLKPRLVPALHDVNFTYGVHPDTLQTILQYWRHHYNWRQREARLNKYPHYL
;
A
#
# COMPACT_ATOMS: atom_id res chain seq x y z
N MET A 1 -43.11 25.29 -36.81
CA MET A 1 -41.65 25.52 -36.72
C MET A 1 -41.22 25.96 -35.32
N PHE A 2 -41.86 26.97 -34.72
CA PHE A 2 -41.56 27.48 -33.37
C PHE A 2 -41.59 26.44 -32.23
N LEU A 3 -42.60 25.56 -32.18
CA LEU A 3 -42.74 24.59 -31.08
C LEU A 3 -41.56 23.59 -30.96
N ARG A 4 -40.97 23.20 -32.10
CA ARG A 4 -39.85 22.25 -32.16
C ARG A 4 -38.54 22.89 -31.69
N ALA A 5 -38.35 24.18 -31.93
CA ALA A 5 -37.19 24.94 -31.46
C ALA A 5 -37.22 25.12 -29.94
N CYS A 6 -38.37 25.43 -29.35
CA CYS A 6 -38.52 25.54 -27.90
C CYS A 6 -38.24 24.20 -27.19
N ALA A 7 -38.72 23.08 -27.75
CA ALA A 7 -38.46 21.75 -27.19
C ALA A 7 -36.96 21.42 -27.18
N LEU A 8 -36.22 21.76 -28.25
CA LEU A 8 -34.78 21.54 -28.33
C LEU A 8 -34.02 22.37 -27.29
N VAL A 9 -34.40 23.63 -27.09
CA VAL A 9 -33.77 24.49 -26.07
C VAL A 9 -33.98 23.94 -24.66
N VAL A 10 -35.18 23.44 -24.33
CA VAL A 10 -35.45 22.83 -23.02
C VAL A 10 -34.63 21.56 -22.81
N VAL A 11 -34.50 20.71 -23.83
CA VAL A 11 -33.69 19.49 -23.75
C VAL A 11 -32.21 19.83 -23.55
N VAL A 12 -31.68 20.78 -24.32
CA VAL A 12 -30.28 21.20 -24.19
C VAL A 12 -30.03 21.85 -22.83
N ALA A 13 -30.94 22.71 -22.34
CA ALA A 13 -30.83 23.33 -21.03
C ALA A 13 -30.91 22.30 -19.89
N GLY A 14 -31.80 21.31 -20.00
CA GLY A 14 -31.92 20.21 -19.03
C GLY A 14 -30.70 19.31 -19.02
N ALA A 15 -30.14 18.98 -20.19
CA ALA A 15 -28.91 18.21 -20.31
C ALA A 15 -27.69 19.01 -19.77
N ALA A 16 -27.62 20.29 -20.09
CA ALA A 16 -26.58 21.19 -19.58
C ALA A 16 -26.67 21.33 -18.05
N TRP A 17 -27.88 21.48 -17.49
CA TRP A 17 -28.12 21.45 -16.05
C TRP A 17 -27.68 20.13 -15.44
N TRP A 18 -28.06 18.99 -16.00
CA TRP A 18 -27.69 17.66 -15.50
C TRP A 18 -26.17 17.41 -15.52
N VAL A 19 -25.46 17.92 -16.53
CA VAL A 19 -23.99 17.84 -16.64
C VAL A 19 -23.28 18.83 -15.69
N MET A 20 -23.86 20.00 -15.45
CA MET A 20 -23.28 21.05 -14.60
C MET A 20 -23.63 20.91 -13.12
N VAL A 21 -24.62 20.10 -12.75
CA VAL A 21 -24.91 19.76 -11.35
C VAL A 21 -23.80 18.84 -10.86
N GLU A 22 -22.95 19.36 -9.98
CA GLU A 22 -22.02 18.54 -9.24
C GLU A 22 -22.81 17.51 -8.40
N PRO A 23 -22.41 16.23 -8.40
CA PRO A 23 -23.02 15.26 -7.51
C PRO A 23 -22.83 15.72 -6.05
N PRO A 24 -23.80 15.46 -5.16
CA PRO A 24 -23.61 15.76 -3.75
C PRO A 24 -22.36 15.03 -3.25
N LEU A 25 -21.56 15.71 -2.43
CA LEU A 25 -20.39 15.11 -1.82
C LEU A 25 -20.79 13.82 -1.08
N PRO A 26 -20.00 12.75 -1.18
CA PRO A 26 -20.29 11.53 -0.43
C PRO A 26 -20.32 11.85 1.07
N HIS A 27 -21.27 11.25 1.79
CA HIS A 27 -21.29 11.31 3.24
C HIS A 27 -20.10 10.52 3.79
N LEU A 28 -19.04 11.23 4.18
CA LEU A 28 -17.93 10.65 4.91
C LEU A 28 -18.31 10.61 6.40
N HIS A 29 -18.43 9.42 6.98
CA HIS A 29 -18.53 9.31 8.43
C HIS A 29 -17.25 9.88 9.04
N PRO A 30 -17.35 10.85 9.97
CA PRO A 30 -16.16 11.49 10.55
C PRO A 30 -15.28 10.48 11.31
N ASP A 31 -15.91 9.52 12.01
CA ASP A 31 -15.23 8.53 12.83
C ASP A 31 -15.72 7.10 12.48
N PRO A 32 -15.29 6.54 11.34
CA PRO A 32 -15.68 5.19 10.93
C PRO A 32 -14.94 4.14 11.77
N TRP A 33 -15.67 3.13 12.23
CA TRP A 33 -15.10 1.98 12.92
C TRP A 33 -14.49 0.99 11.92
N TRP A 34 -13.17 0.79 11.99
CA TRP A 34 -12.43 -0.07 11.07
C TRP A 34 -12.17 -1.49 11.59
N ALA A 35 -12.46 -1.75 12.87
CA ALA A 35 -12.27 -3.06 13.46
C ALA A 35 -13.47 -3.99 13.17
N PRO A 36 -13.28 -5.32 13.26
CA PRO A 36 -14.39 -6.25 13.14
C PRO A 36 -15.46 -6.03 14.23
N GLY A 37 -16.74 -6.06 13.84
CA GLY A 37 -17.89 -5.99 14.75
C GLY A 37 -18.38 -4.57 15.05
N HIS A 38 -19.15 -4.41 16.12
CA HIS A 38 -19.68 -3.11 16.54
C HIS A 38 -18.63 -2.27 17.26
N PRO A 39 -18.72 -0.93 17.19
CA PRO A 39 -17.84 -0.03 17.95
C PRO A 39 -17.83 -0.38 19.44
N LYS A 40 -16.63 -0.39 20.01
CA LYS A 40 -16.38 -0.63 21.43
C LYS A 40 -15.67 0.58 22.03
N PRO A 41 -15.71 0.78 23.36
CA PRO A 41 -14.87 1.78 24.00
C PRO A 41 -13.40 1.57 23.63
N GLU A 42 -12.76 2.64 23.14
CA GLU A 42 -11.36 2.60 22.69
C GLU A 42 -10.42 2.91 23.86
N ASP A 43 -9.26 2.23 23.87
CA ASP A 43 -8.15 2.60 24.73
C ASP A 43 -7.37 3.74 24.07
N THR A 44 -7.42 4.92 24.68
CA THR A 44 -6.74 6.14 24.20
C THR A 44 -5.40 6.39 24.89
N SER A 45 -4.92 5.43 25.69
CA SER A 45 -3.64 5.55 26.38
C SER A 45 -2.46 5.40 25.42
N ILE A 46 -1.42 6.22 25.61
CA ILE A 46 -0.17 6.13 24.85
C ILE A 46 0.75 5.13 25.55
N ARG A 47 1.05 4.01 24.88
CA ARG A 47 1.82 2.91 25.49
C ARG A 47 3.16 2.74 24.80
N LYS A 48 4.22 2.53 25.57
CA LYS A 48 5.56 2.26 25.01
C LYS A 48 5.53 0.99 24.17
N PHE A 49 6.17 1.06 23.01
CA PHE A 49 6.35 -0.07 22.11
C PHE A 49 7.85 -0.37 21.93
N THR A 50 8.17 -1.64 21.75
CA THR A 50 9.52 -2.08 21.40
C THR A 50 9.40 -3.11 20.30
N ILE A 51 10.15 -2.91 19.21
CA ILE A 51 10.20 -3.87 18.12
C ILE A 51 10.90 -5.12 18.65
N ASN A 52 10.22 -6.25 18.66
CA ASN A 52 10.76 -7.53 19.09
C ASN A 52 10.37 -8.60 18.07
N ILE A 53 11.29 -8.90 17.17
CA ILE A 53 11.16 -9.88 16.09
C ILE A 53 11.53 -11.26 16.65
N PRO A 54 10.60 -12.22 16.69
CA PRO A 54 10.88 -13.58 17.15
C PRO A 54 12.04 -14.20 16.36
N GLN A 55 12.88 -15.00 17.03
CA GLN A 55 13.97 -15.71 16.34
C GLN A 55 13.45 -16.65 15.26
N GLU A 56 12.31 -17.32 15.51
CA GLU A 56 11.60 -18.15 14.54
C GLU A 56 11.35 -17.41 13.21
N ALA A 57 10.90 -16.16 13.25
CA ALA A 57 10.65 -15.38 12.03
C ALA A 57 11.95 -15.08 11.23
N VAL A 58 13.07 -14.91 11.92
CA VAL A 58 14.38 -14.70 11.28
C VAL A 58 14.90 -16.02 10.70
N ASP A 59 14.69 -17.14 11.39
CA ASP A 59 15.09 -18.47 10.94
C ASP A 59 14.26 -18.92 9.72
N ASP A 60 12.95 -18.63 9.72
CA ASP A 60 12.05 -18.84 8.59
C ASP A 60 12.50 -18.05 7.37
N LEU A 61 12.81 -16.76 7.55
CA LEU A 61 13.34 -15.94 6.47
C LEU A 61 14.66 -16.50 5.95
N THR A 62 15.55 -16.93 6.84
CA THR A 62 16.85 -17.52 6.47
C THR A 62 16.65 -18.79 5.65
N THR A 63 15.70 -19.64 6.05
CA THR A 63 15.31 -20.84 5.31
C THR A 63 14.81 -20.47 3.91
N LEU A 64 13.91 -19.50 3.79
CA LEU A 64 13.39 -19.04 2.49
C LEU A 64 14.49 -18.47 1.59
N LEU A 65 15.42 -17.68 2.12
CA LEU A 65 16.56 -17.12 1.38
C LEU A 65 17.57 -18.19 0.93
N ASN A 66 17.62 -19.32 1.65
CA ASN A 66 18.49 -20.44 1.29
C ASN A 66 17.96 -21.29 0.13
N LEU A 67 16.65 -21.27 -0.11
CA LEU A 67 16.04 -21.91 -1.26
C LEU A 67 16.54 -21.29 -2.58
N LYS A 68 16.63 -22.10 -3.63
CA LYS A 68 17.02 -21.61 -4.95
C LYS A 68 15.91 -20.73 -5.53
N PRO A 69 16.12 -19.43 -5.75
CA PRO A 69 15.11 -18.57 -6.34
C PRO A 69 14.90 -18.96 -7.81
N ARG A 70 13.64 -19.01 -8.24
CA ARG A 70 13.29 -19.18 -9.66
C ARG A 70 13.24 -17.80 -10.31
N LEU A 71 14.39 -17.32 -10.78
CA LEU A 71 14.49 -16.06 -11.50
C LEU A 71 14.20 -16.27 -13.00
N VAL A 72 13.37 -15.39 -13.57
CA VAL A 72 13.07 -15.39 -15.00
C VAL A 72 14.16 -14.59 -15.71
N PRO A 73 14.77 -15.10 -16.80
CA PRO A 73 15.74 -14.35 -17.58
C PRO A 73 15.15 -13.04 -18.13
N ALA A 74 15.94 -11.97 -18.13
CA ALA A 74 15.54 -10.71 -18.73
C ALA A 74 15.70 -10.74 -20.26
N LEU A 75 14.97 -9.84 -20.92
CA LEU A 75 15.23 -9.48 -22.31
C LEU A 75 16.59 -8.77 -22.42
N HIS A 76 17.24 -8.88 -23.58
CA HIS A 76 18.51 -8.21 -23.82
C HIS A 76 18.35 -6.69 -23.83
N ASP A 77 19.28 -5.98 -23.18
CA ASP A 77 19.42 -4.51 -23.21
C ASP A 77 18.20 -3.69 -22.75
N VAL A 78 17.26 -4.30 -22.01
CA VAL A 78 16.07 -3.60 -21.50
C VAL A 78 16.27 -2.92 -20.14
N ASN A 79 17.36 -3.24 -19.44
CA ASN A 79 17.66 -2.72 -18.10
C ASN A 79 16.43 -2.82 -17.16
N PHE A 80 15.93 -1.72 -16.59
CA PHE A 80 14.77 -1.71 -15.68
C PHE A 80 13.43 -1.35 -16.36
N THR A 81 13.35 -1.30 -17.69
CA THR A 81 12.13 -0.86 -18.39
C THR A 81 10.92 -1.78 -18.20
N TYR A 82 11.16 -3.02 -17.76
CA TYR A 82 10.12 -4.02 -17.45
C TYR A 82 10.08 -4.39 -15.95
N GLY A 83 10.63 -3.54 -15.08
CA GLY A 83 10.69 -3.76 -13.63
C GLY A 83 12.06 -4.22 -13.17
N VAL A 84 12.10 -4.93 -12.04
CA VAL A 84 13.36 -5.32 -11.39
C VAL A 84 14.11 -6.32 -12.27
N HIS A 85 15.32 -5.94 -12.69
CA HIS A 85 16.21 -6.83 -13.44
C HIS A 85 16.62 -8.05 -12.57
N PRO A 86 16.61 -9.29 -13.11
CA PRO A 86 16.90 -10.50 -12.35
C PRO A 86 18.31 -10.50 -11.72
N ASP A 87 19.31 -9.93 -12.40
CA ASP A 87 20.68 -9.82 -11.84
C ASP A 87 20.73 -8.89 -10.61
N THR A 88 19.94 -7.81 -10.63
CA THR A 88 19.80 -6.91 -9.47
C THR A 88 19.12 -7.65 -8.32
N LEU A 89 18.04 -8.38 -8.60
CA LEU A 89 17.35 -9.17 -7.58
C LEU A 89 18.28 -10.24 -6.99
N GLN A 90 19.08 -10.91 -7.82
CA GLN A 90 20.07 -11.87 -7.36
C GLN A 90 21.09 -11.23 -6.42
N THR A 91 21.57 -10.02 -6.74
CA THR A 91 22.48 -9.26 -5.89
C THR A 91 21.85 -8.91 -4.54
N ILE A 92 20.58 -8.47 -4.54
CA ILE A 92 19.83 -8.16 -3.31
C ILE A 92 19.66 -9.42 -2.45
N LEU A 93 19.28 -10.54 -3.06
CA LEU A 93 19.11 -11.83 -2.36
C LEU A 93 20.43 -12.31 -1.75
N GLN A 94 21.55 -12.18 -2.46
CA GLN A 94 22.87 -12.51 -1.91
C GLN A 94 23.21 -11.65 -0.69
N TYR A 95 22.95 -10.34 -0.76
CA TYR A 95 23.18 -9.45 0.37
C TYR A 95 22.32 -9.82 1.58
N TRP A 96 21.03 -10.07 1.37
CA TRP A 96 20.12 -10.49 2.44
C TRP A 96 20.55 -11.81 3.07
N ARG A 97 20.99 -12.78 2.26
CA ARG A 97 21.39 -14.10 2.72
C ARG A 97 22.70 -14.09 3.52
N HIS A 98 23.66 -13.27 3.13
CA HIS A 98 25.04 -13.40 3.63
C HIS A 98 25.53 -12.22 4.47
N HIS A 99 24.90 -11.04 4.33
CA HIS A 99 25.44 -9.80 4.90
C HIS A 99 24.45 -9.04 5.78
N TYR A 100 23.14 -9.26 5.61
CA TYR A 100 22.14 -8.53 6.37
C TYR A 100 21.97 -9.11 7.79
N ASN A 101 22.33 -8.31 8.80
CA ASN A 101 22.15 -8.67 10.20
C ASN A 101 20.84 -8.09 10.76
N TRP A 102 19.83 -8.95 10.92
CA TRP A 102 18.52 -8.57 11.47
C TRP A 102 18.59 -8.01 12.89
N ARG A 103 19.38 -8.62 13.78
CA ARG A 103 19.51 -8.18 15.17
C ARG A 103 20.15 -6.81 15.29
N GLN A 104 21.13 -6.51 14.44
CA GLN A 104 21.71 -5.17 14.36
C GLN A 104 20.66 -4.13 13.93
N ARG A 105 19.78 -4.49 12.98
CA ARG A 105 18.76 -3.59 12.45
C ARG A 105 17.64 -3.35 13.45
N GLU A 106 17.16 -4.39 14.10
CA GLU A 106 16.21 -4.31 15.22
C GLU A 106 16.73 -3.39 16.33
N ALA A 107 17.96 -3.61 16.80
CA ALA A 107 18.59 -2.75 17.80
C ALA A 107 18.70 -1.29 17.34
N ARG A 108 18.99 -1.06 16.06
CA ARG A 108 19.06 0.29 15.48
C ARG A 108 17.68 0.97 15.45
N LEU A 109 16.63 0.25 15.09
CA LEU A 109 15.26 0.79 15.07
C LEU A 109 14.78 1.12 16.48
N ASN A 110 15.10 0.29 17.47
CA ASN A 110 14.76 0.51 18.87
C ASN A 110 15.59 1.61 19.57
N LYS A 111 16.50 2.30 18.87
CA LYS A 111 17.18 3.49 19.43
C LYS A 111 16.24 4.67 19.65
N TYR A 112 15.12 4.70 18.94
CA TYR A 112 14.11 5.74 19.07
C TYR A 112 12.94 5.26 19.92
N PRO A 113 12.29 6.15 20.70
CA PRO A 113 11.06 5.82 21.39
C PRO A 113 9.94 5.50 20.41
N HIS A 114 9.28 4.35 20.61
CA HIS A 114 8.08 3.96 19.87
C HIS A 114 6.88 3.90 20.79
N TYR A 115 5.70 4.13 20.23
CA TYR A 115 4.43 4.12 20.97
C TYR A 115 3.33 3.49 20.12
N LEU A 116 2.34 2.91 20.79
CA LEU A 116 1.04 2.48 20.25
C LEU A 116 -0.07 3.28 20.91
#